data_AF-A0A1B9AFH8-F1
#
_entry.id   AF-A0A1B9AFH8-F1
#
_cell.length_a   1.000
_cell.length_b   1.000
_cell.length_c   1.000
_cell.angle_alpha   90.00
_cell.angle_beta   90.00
_cell.angle_gamma   90.00
#
_symmetry.space_group_name_H-M   'P 1'
#
loop_
_entity.id
_entity.type
_entity.pdbx_description
1 polymer ?
#
loop_
_entity_poly.entity_id
_entity_poly.type
_entity_poly.pdbx_seq_one_letter_code
_entity_poly.pdbx_strand_id
1 'polypeptide(L)'
;MIIDFRQEEKAFFGTEIVSEGFSSPEYEVGEGEPLHKQFRKTLQFLEKYEGKAEKFYMGELNLSKRIQYMEKHGYKHYGAVITGPTKEVLKLQDEGKVSELEVDEIEFWNWESEL
;
A
#
# COMPACT_ATOMS: atom_id res chain seq x y z
N MET A 1 -13.13 1.46 2.12
CA MET A 1 -13.69 2.03 3.34
C MET A 1 -15.18 1.81 3.32
N ILE A 2 -15.55 0.61 3.76
CA ILE A 2 -16.87 0.27 4.30
C ILE A 2 -16.80 0.65 5.79
N ILE A 3 -17.88 1.19 6.36
CA ILE A 3 -17.94 1.47 7.80
C ILE A 3 -18.28 0.15 8.49
N ASP A 4 -17.41 -0.31 9.40
CA ASP A 4 -17.62 -1.55 10.15
C ASP A 4 -18.31 -1.26 11.50
N PHE A 5 -17.94 -0.15 12.13
CA PHE A 5 -18.54 0.30 13.37
C PHE A 5 -18.61 1.82 13.40
N ARG A 6 -19.65 2.34 14.05
CA ARG A 6 -19.79 3.74 14.44
C ARG A 6 -20.34 3.78 15.85
N GLN A 7 -19.64 4.46 16.74
CA GLN A 7 -20.05 4.65 18.13
C GLN A 7 -20.06 6.14 18.42
N GLU A 8 -21.20 6.63 18.88
CA GLU A 8 -21.40 8.02 19.31
C GLU A 8 -21.54 8.03 20.83
N GLU A 9 -20.65 8.74 21.51
CA GLU A 9 -20.66 8.89 22.95
C GLU A 9 -20.75 10.37 23.32
N LYS A 10 -21.71 10.72 24.17
CA LYS A 10 -21.77 12.08 24.73
C LYS A 10 -20.71 12.25 25.79
N ALA A 11 -19.70 13.05 25.47
CA ALA A 11 -18.74 13.54 26.44
C ALA A 11 -19.35 14.65 27.32
N PHE A 12 -18.59 15.03 28.35
CA PHE A 12 -18.95 16.10 29.27
C PHE A 12 -19.13 17.44 28.51
N PHE A 13 -20.06 18.29 28.97
CA PHE A 13 -20.43 19.58 28.36
C PHE A 13 -21.02 19.54 26.94
N GLY A 14 -21.72 18.47 26.56
CA GLY A 14 -22.44 18.43 25.27
C GLY A 14 -21.54 18.19 24.06
N THR A 15 -20.27 17.88 24.29
CA THR A 15 -19.33 17.41 23.27
C THR A 15 -19.72 16.00 22.85
N GLU A 16 -19.77 15.72 21.55
CA GLU A 16 -20.04 14.38 21.02
C GLU A 16 -18.73 13.78 20.49
N ILE A 17 -18.40 12.58 20.96
CA ILE A 17 -17.27 11.80 20.47
C ILE A 17 -17.82 10.76 19.50
N VAL A 18 -17.38 10.83 18.25
CA VAL A 18 -17.72 9.85 17.21
C VAL A 18 -16.49 9.00 16.92
N SER A 19 -16.60 7.70 17.10
CA SER A 19 -15.58 6.71 16.76
C SER A 19 -16.08 5.84 15.62
N GLU A 20 -15.33 5.77 14.52
CA GLU A 20 -15.70 5.00 13.32
C GLU A 20 -14.56 4.06 12.91
N GLY A 21 -14.91 2.82 12.60
CA GLY A 21 -14.00 1.83 12.00
C GLY A 21 -14.29 1.64 10.53
N PHE A 22 -13.23 1.39 9.76
CA PHE A 22 -13.34 1.17 8.33
C PHE A 22 -12.55 -0.04 7.86
N SER A 23 -13.14 -0.79 6.94
CA SER A 23 -12.48 -1.89 6.23
C SER A 23 -12.39 -1.62 4.73
N SER A 24 -11.50 -2.35 4.07
CA SER A 24 -11.52 -2.48 2.62
C SER A 24 -12.64 -3.43 2.21
N PRO A 25 -13.39 -3.13 1.13
CA PRO A 25 -14.30 -4.11 0.54
C PRO A 25 -13.54 -5.36 0.09
N GLU A 26 -14.26 -6.48 0.02
CA GLU A 26 -13.76 -7.69 -0.64
C GLU A 26 -13.40 -7.40 -2.11
N TYR A 27 -12.41 -8.13 -2.61
CA TYR A 27 -11.94 -8.06 -4.00
C TYR A 27 -11.43 -9.44 -4.44
N GLU A 28 -11.52 -9.73 -5.73
CA GLU A 28 -10.93 -10.93 -6.30
C GLU A 28 -9.48 -10.68 -6.74
N VAL A 29 -8.62 -11.67 -6.52
CA VAL A 29 -7.20 -11.61 -6.93
C VAL A 29 -7.15 -11.51 -8.45
N GLY A 30 -6.50 -10.45 -8.95
CA GLY A 30 -6.44 -10.12 -10.38
C GLY A 30 -7.31 -8.93 -10.78
N GLU A 31 -8.28 -8.53 -9.94
CA GLU A 31 -9.06 -7.32 -10.17
C GLU A 31 -8.37 -6.09 -9.59
N GLY A 32 -7.71 -5.30 -10.45
CA GLY A 32 -7.00 -4.09 -10.02
C GLY A 32 -7.91 -2.91 -9.64
N GLU A 33 -9.12 -2.83 -10.21
CA GLU A 33 -9.97 -1.64 -10.09
C GLU A 33 -10.50 -1.39 -8.66
N PRO A 34 -11.02 -2.39 -7.92
CA PRO A 34 -11.43 -2.19 -6.52
C PRO A 34 -10.26 -1.72 -5.64
N LEU A 35 -9.06 -2.28 -5.87
CA LEU A 35 -7.84 -1.92 -5.15
C LEU A 35 -7.39 -0.48 -5.46
N HIS A 36 -7.35 -0.09 -6.74
CA HIS A 36 -7.03 1.28 -7.14
C HIS A 36 -7.99 2.29 -6.54
N LYS A 37 -9.29 1.97 -6.50
CA LYS A 37 -10.31 2.81 -5.88
C LYS A 37 -10.07 2.98 -4.37
N GLN A 38 -9.70 1.93 -3.65
CA GLN A 38 -9.38 2.06 -2.22
C GLN A 38 -8.09 2.85 -2.01
N PHE A 39 -7.05 2.55 -2.79
CA PHE A 39 -5.79 3.26 -2.72
C PHE A 39 -5.97 4.76 -2.91
N ARG A 40 -6.75 5.17 -3.92
CA ARG A 40 -7.11 6.58 -4.14
C ARG A 40 -7.83 7.20 -2.93
N LYS A 41 -8.80 6.50 -2.35
CA LYS A 41 -9.53 6.99 -1.16
C LYS A 41 -8.58 7.19 0.02
N THR A 42 -7.63 6.27 0.22
CA THR A 42 -6.61 6.39 1.28
C THR A 42 -5.72 7.60 1.04
N LEU A 43 -5.23 7.81 -0.19
CA LEU A 43 -4.41 8.97 -0.52
C LEU A 43 -5.16 10.29 -0.28
N GLN A 44 -6.42 10.38 -0.71
CA GLN A 44 -7.27 11.55 -0.48
C GLN A 44 -7.57 11.80 1.00
N PHE A 45 -7.66 10.73 1.81
CA PHE A 45 -7.78 10.85 3.25
C PHE A 45 -6.49 11.39 3.87
N LEU A 46 -5.33 10.83 3.49
CA LEU A 46 -4.02 11.27 3.99
C LEU A 46 -3.71 12.70 3.57
N GLU A 47 -4.08 13.13 2.35
CA GLU A 47 -3.88 14.51 1.86
C GLU A 47 -4.56 15.53 2.79
N LYS A 48 -5.77 15.25 3.29
CA LYS A 48 -6.48 16.12 4.25
C LYS A 48 -5.71 16.31 5.57
N TYR A 49 -4.81 15.38 5.89
CA TYR A 49 -4.05 15.35 7.14
C TYR A 49 -2.54 15.23 6.88
N GLU A 50 -2.06 15.76 5.73
CA GLU A 50 -0.71 15.49 5.22
C GLU A 50 0.38 15.80 6.26
N GLY A 51 0.32 16.95 6.93
CA GLY A 51 1.31 17.28 7.97
C GLY A 51 1.33 16.34 9.19
N LYS A 52 0.25 15.58 9.46
CA LYS A 52 0.27 14.49 10.46
C LYS A 52 0.87 13.22 9.85
N ALA A 53 0.50 12.91 8.61
CA ALA A 53 1.03 11.76 7.88
C ALA A 53 2.56 11.86 7.68
N GLU A 54 3.06 13.04 7.32
CA GLU A 54 4.49 13.31 7.15
C GLU A 54 5.29 13.15 8.45
N LYS A 55 4.70 13.53 9.60
CA LYS A 55 5.32 13.30 10.91
C LYS A 55 5.43 11.82 11.25
N PHE A 56 4.43 11.03 10.88
CA PHE A 56 4.45 9.58 11.08
C PHE A 56 5.42 8.89 10.11
N TYR A 57 5.42 9.29 8.84
CA TYR A 57 6.29 8.77 7.79
C TYR A 57 7.76 9.24 7.91
N MET A 58 8.01 10.33 8.65
CA MET A 58 9.32 10.99 8.77
C MET A 58 9.87 11.50 7.44
N GLY A 59 9.02 12.12 6.61
CA GLY A 59 9.44 12.68 5.32
C GLY A 59 8.32 13.43 4.61
N GLU A 60 8.68 14.19 3.57
CA GLU A 60 7.71 14.92 2.74
C GLU A 60 6.96 13.97 1.80
N LEU A 61 5.64 13.96 1.91
CA LEU A 61 4.81 13.07 1.10
C LEU A 61 4.44 13.68 -0.24
N ASN A 62 4.25 15.00 -0.32
CA ASN A 62 3.85 15.71 -1.54
C ASN A 62 2.61 15.07 -2.21
N LEU A 63 1.62 14.68 -1.40
CA LEU A 63 0.46 13.86 -1.78
C LEU A 63 -0.33 14.51 -2.91
N SER A 64 -0.58 15.82 -2.86
CA SER A 64 -1.35 16.49 -3.91
C SER A 64 -0.71 16.35 -5.29
N LYS A 65 0.62 16.54 -5.37
CA LYS A 65 1.38 16.35 -6.62
C LYS A 65 1.34 14.91 -7.10
N ARG A 66 1.47 13.95 -6.19
CA ARG A 66 1.45 12.50 -6.52
C ARG A 66 0.06 12.06 -6.98
N ILE A 67 -1.00 12.51 -6.31
CA ILE A 67 -2.39 12.24 -6.69
C ILE A 67 -2.66 12.77 -8.09
N GLN A 68 -2.30 14.02 -8.39
CA GLN A 68 -2.45 14.59 -9.74
C GLN A 68 -1.71 13.78 -10.80
N TYR A 69 -0.49 13.32 -10.51
CA TYR A 69 0.26 12.47 -11.42
C TYR A 69 -0.48 11.15 -11.71
N MET A 70 -0.96 10.47 -10.66
CA MET A 70 -1.68 9.20 -10.81
C MET A 70 -3.03 9.38 -11.51
N GLU A 71 -3.76 10.46 -11.24
CA GLU A 71 -5.01 10.77 -11.96
C GLU A 71 -4.78 11.01 -13.45
N LYS A 72 -3.65 11.63 -13.81
CA LYS A 72 -3.28 11.87 -15.21
C LYS A 72 -2.79 10.61 -15.93
N HIS A 73 -2.02 9.76 -15.25
CA HIS A 73 -1.30 8.63 -15.88
C HIS A 73 -1.92 7.26 -15.63
N GLY A 74 -2.94 7.21 -14.77
CA GLY A 74 -3.55 5.98 -14.28
C GLY A 74 -2.77 5.36 -13.13
N TYR A 75 -3.46 4.53 -12.36
CA TYR A 75 -2.87 3.71 -11.31
C TYR A 75 -2.35 2.42 -11.95
N LYS A 76 -1.07 2.13 -11.75
CA LYS A 76 -0.42 0.92 -12.28
C LYS A 76 0.37 0.27 -11.16
N HIS A 77 0.00 -0.95 -10.81
CA HIS A 77 0.70 -1.77 -9.84
C HIS A 77 1.25 -3.00 -10.59
N TYR A 78 2.55 -3.21 -10.49
CA TYR A 78 3.24 -4.37 -11.06
C TYR A 78 3.90 -5.12 -9.91
N GLY A 79 3.48 -6.36 -9.70
CA GLY A 79 4.16 -7.30 -8.82
C GLY A 79 4.58 -8.50 -9.66
N ALA A 80 5.80 -8.98 -9.45
CA ALA A 80 6.28 -10.22 -10.05
C ALA A 80 7.01 -11.01 -8.96
N VAL A 81 6.75 -12.31 -8.90
CA VAL A 81 7.55 -13.23 -8.10
C VAL A 81 8.67 -13.74 -8.99
N ILE A 82 9.90 -13.43 -8.63
CA ILE A 82 11.10 -13.84 -9.37
C ILE A 82 11.85 -14.86 -8.53
N THR A 83 11.92 -16.09 -9.01
CA THR A 83 12.65 -17.18 -8.36
C THR A 83 13.74 -17.68 -9.29
N GLY A 84 14.84 -18.20 -8.72
CA GLY A 84 15.94 -18.76 -9.50
C GLY A 84 17.26 -18.81 -8.74
N PRO A 85 18.36 -19.24 -9.39
CA PRO A 85 19.68 -19.26 -8.80
C PRO A 85 20.10 -17.87 -8.33
N THR A 86 20.69 -17.76 -7.14
CA THR A 86 21.04 -16.49 -6.50
C THR A 86 21.82 -15.54 -7.41
N LYS A 87 22.80 -16.07 -8.16
CA LYS A 87 23.63 -15.26 -9.07
C LYS A 87 22.86 -14.64 -10.24
N GLU A 88 21.77 -15.26 -10.68
CA GLU A 88 20.94 -14.73 -11.77
C GLU A 88 19.99 -13.65 -11.25
N VAL A 89 19.39 -13.86 -10.07
CA VAL A 89 18.52 -12.86 -9.43
C VAL A 89 19.30 -11.60 -9.06
N LEU A 90 20.54 -11.73 -8.58
CA LEU A 90 21.39 -10.59 -8.22
C LEU A 90 21.71 -9.67 -9.40
N LYS A 91 21.62 -10.12 -10.65
CA LYS A 91 21.81 -9.25 -11.84
C LYS A 91 20.75 -8.15 -11.93
N LEU A 92 19.58 -8.32 -11.29
CA LEU A 92 18.54 -7.29 -11.24
C LEU A 92 18.96 -6.04 -10.46
N GLN A 93 20.00 -6.11 -9.62
CA GLN A 93 20.54 -4.94 -8.94
C GLN A 93 21.13 -3.91 -9.90
N ASP A 94 21.60 -4.36 -11.07
CA ASP A 94 22.18 -3.49 -12.11
C ASP A 94 21.12 -2.94 -13.08
N GLU A 95 19.87 -3.40 -12.98
CA GLU A 95 18.77 -2.91 -13.82
C GLU A 95 18.30 -1.54 -13.35
N GLY A 96 18.54 -0.49 -14.14
CA GLY A 96 18.21 0.89 -13.78
C GLY A 96 16.71 1.20 -13.59
N LYS A 97 15.83 0.20 -13.75
CA LYS A 97 14.40 0.29 -13.45
C LYS A 97 14.04 -0.24 -12.05
N VAL A 98 14.97 -0.90 -11.38
CA VAL A 98 14.82 -1.38 -10.00
C VAL A 98 15.31 -0.29 -9.06
N SER A 99 14.40 0.29 -8.29
CA SER A 99 14.75 1.35 -7.33
C SER A 99 15.30 0.81 -6.02
N GLU A 100 14.88 -0.39 -5.63
CA GLU A 100 15.23 -1.04 -4.36
C GLU A 100 15.05 -2.55 -4.49
N LEU A 101 15.91 -3.32 -3.82
CA LEU A 101 15.83 -4.78 -3.75
C LEU A 101 16.08 -5.20 -2.31
N GLU A 102 15.09 -5.85 -1.71
CA GLU A 102 15.14 -6.39 -0.35
C GLU A 102 15.04 -7.91 -0.41
N VAL A 103 15.87 -8.60 0.39
CA VAL A 103 15.83 -10.06 0.52
C VAL A 103 15.04 -10.37 1.79
N ASP A 104 13.82 -10.88 1.62
CA ASP A 104 12.91 -11.17 2.73
C ASP A 104 13.27 -12.52 3.39
N GLU A 105 13.27 -13.61 2.62
CA GLU A 105 13.53 -14.96 3.11
C GLU A 105 14.55 -15.72 2.24
N ILE A 106 15.37 -16.55 2.88
CA ILE A 106 16.37 -17.41 2.22
C ILE A 106 16.07 -18.86 2.62
N GLU A 107 15.65 -19.67 1.66
CA GLU A 107 15.50 -21.11 1.84
C GLU A 107 16.52 -21.88 1.00
N PHE A 108 16.91 -23.07 1.47
CA PHE A 108 17.70 -23.98 0.67
C PHE A 108 16.84 -24.61 -0.42
N TRP A 109 17.19 -24.30 -1.67
CA TRP A 109 16.55 -24.90 -2.83
C TRP A 109 16.95 -26.38 -2.95
N ASN A 110 16.05 -27.28 -2.59
CA ASN A 110 16.28 -28.73 -2.66
C ASN A 110 15.99 -29.24 -4.08
N TRP A 111 17.04 -29.45 -4.89
CA TRP A 111 16.90 -30.06 -6.23
C TRP A 111 16.39 -31.51 -6.21
N GLU A 112 16.50 -32.21 -5.08
CA GLU A 112 16.35 -33.67 -5.04
C GLU A 112 15.01 -34.19 -4.48
N SER A 113 13.91 -33.42 -4.53
CA SER A 113 12.60 -33.93 -4.09
C SER A 113 11.78 -34.63 -5.18
N GLU A 114 12.42 -35.16 -6.23
CA GLU A 114 11.82 -36.14 -7.13
C GLU A 114 12.80 -37.31 -7.36
N LEU A 115 12.77 -38.28 -6.45
CA LEU A 115 13.21 -39.66 -6.66
C LEU A 115 12.15 -40.62 -6.10
#